data_AF-A0A365ZI61-F1
#
_entry.id   AF-A0A365ZI61-F1
#
_cell.length_a   1.000
_cell.length_b   1.000
_cell.length_c   1.000
_cell.angle_alpha   90.00
_cell.angle_beta   90.00
_cell.angle_gamma   90.00
#
_symmetry.space_group_name_H-M   'P 1'
#
loop_
_entity.id
_entity.type
_entity.pdbx_description
1 polymer ?
#
loop_
_entity_poly.entity_id
_entity_poly.type
_entity_poly.pdbx_seq_one_letter_code
_entity_poly.pdbx_strand_id
1 'polypeptide(L)'
;MPTENEESVVLTRKGELLTIVLNRPERHNALTSAMITRLATVFGELEEDPDARVVILRGAGAGFSAGVDIAEYLTTEGALDRDNLDAGIARLPELVLAMRRCPQPIVALMHGAACGAGFALALAADVRIAGRSARMNDAFIRLGVSGCELGLSYFLPRIVGMSIASELMLTGRFIDAERAVAVGLVSSVVDDEELDAAGIEMATDMLVASRLGLRLTKETLRSARDVDDLSEVIALEWRAQRECLLGDNFGEGLQAFLAGRRAEFD
;
A
#
# COMPACT_ATOMS: atom_id res chain seq x y z
N MET A 1 11.35 27.00 -3.36
CA MET A 1 12.25 25.88 -3.02
C MET A 1 11.36 24.85 -2.35
N PRO A 2 11.37 23.59 -2.80
CA PRO A 2 10.64 22.56 -2.08
C PRO A 2 11.16 22.46 -0.64
N THR A 3 10.29 22.13 0.30
CA THR A 3 10.73 21.81 1.67
C THR A 3 11.53 20.49 1.67
N GLU A 4 12.40 20.25 2.66
CA GLU A 4 13.11 18.96 2.81
C GLU A 4 12.14 17.77 2.82
N ASN A 5 10.94 17.99 3.36
CA ASN A 5 9.83 17.06 3.28
C ASN A 5 9.40 16.80 1.84
N GLU A 6 9.26 17.85 1.02
CA GLU A 6 8.88 17.78 -0.41
C GLU A 6 9.84 16.91 -1.24
N GLU A 7 11.13 16.97 -0.93
CA GLU A 7 12.18 16.20 -1.61
C GLU A 7 12.20 14.72 -1.20
N SER A 8 11.88 14.40 0.06
CA SER A 8 11.91 13.02 0.59
C SER A 8 10.73 12.12 0.19
N VAL A 9 9.61 12.70 -0.28
CA VAL A 9 8.42 11.96 -0.76
C VAL A 9 7.95 12.55 -2.10
N VAL A 10 8.47 12.10 -3.22
CA VAL A 10 8.12 12.72 -4.50
C VAL A 10 6.75 12.25 -4.97
N LEU A 11 5.87 13.21 -5.33
CA LEU A 11 4.57 12.94 -5.92
C LEU A 11 4.63 13.26 -7.41
N THR A 12 4.29 12.30 -8.26
CA THR A 12 4.24 12.49 -9.72
C THR A 12 2.88 12.07 -10.23
N ARG A 13 2.21 12.94 -11.00
CA ARG A 13 0.91 12.67 -11.59
C ARG A 13 1.04 12.49 -13.10
N LYS A 14 0.42 11.43 -13.63
CA LYS A 14 0.28 11.20 -15.07
C LYS A 14 -1.17 10.82 -15.38
N GLY A 15 -1.96 11.81 -15.81
CA GLY A 15 -3.41 11.66 -15.89
C GLY A 15 -4.00 11.34 -14.51
N GLU A 16 -4.73 10.24 -14.42
CA GLU A 16 -5.42 9.80 -13.20
C GLU A 16 -4.59 8.88 -12.30
N LEU A 17 -3.33 8.64 -12.67
CA LEU A 17 -2.36 7.87 -11.89
C LEU A 17 -1.49 8.80 -11.04
N LEU A 18 -1.53 8.60 -9.72
CA LEU A 18 -0.60 9.22 -8.78
C LEU A 18 0.51 8.23 -8.41
N THR A 19 1.76 8.63 -8.60
CA THR A 19 2.93 7.87 -8.13
C THR A 19 3.54 8.58 -6.93
N ILE A 20 3.62 7.86 -5.81
CA ILE A 20 4.25 8.29 -4.56
C ILE A 20 5.59 7.56 -4.45
N VAL A 21 6.68 8.32 -4.39
CA VAL A 21 8.05 7.79 -4.33
C VAL A 21 8.68 8.14 -2.98
N LEU A 22 9.06 7.14 -2.21
CA LEU A 22 9.95 7.32 -1.06
C LEU A 22 11.35 7.65 -1.59
N ASN A 23 11.86 8.84 -1.31
CA ASN A 23 12.99 9.43 -2.03
C ASN A 23 14.13 9.86 -1.10
N ARG A 24 14.68 8.89 -0.37
CA ARG A 24 15.95 9.00 0.38
C ARG A 24 16.84 7.79 0.05
N PRO A 25 17.19 7.58 -1.23
CA PRO A 25 17.85 6.36 -1.68
C PRO A 25 19.18 6.09 -0.98
N GLU A 26 19.91 7.13 -0.60
CA GLU A 26 21.17 7.09 0.16
C GLU A 26 21.00 6.58 1.60
N ARG A 27 19.77 6.61 2.12
CA ARG A 27 19.37 6.04 3.41
C ARG A 27 18.42 4.86 3.27
N HIS A 28 18.41 4.19 2.10
CA HIS A 28 17.49 3.09 1.80
C HIS A 28 16.01 3.44 2.05
N ASN A 29 15.64 4.70 1.79
CA ASN A 29 14.29 5.24 2.01
C ASN A 29 13.76 5.00 3.43
N ALA A 30 14.65 5.10 4.43
CA ALA A 30 14.27 5.07 5.83
C ALA A 30 13.33 6.24 6.15
N LEU A 31 12.23 5.93 6.85
CA LEU A 31 11.12 6.82 7.13
C LEU A 31 11.45 7.74 8.30
N THR A 32 11.59 9.03 8.00
CA THR A 32 11.69 10.09 9.00
C THR A 32 10.31 10.41 9.58
N SER A 33 10.25 11.09 10.74
CA SER A 33 8.99 11.61 11.29
C SER A 33 8.25 12.51 10.29
N ALA A 34 9.03 13.28 9.54
CA ALA A 34 8.52 14.21 8.56
C ALA A 34 7.98 13.50 7.29
N MET A 35 8.64 12.44 6.84
CA MET A 35 8.12 11.56 5.77
C MET A 35 6.84 10.87 6.20
N ILE A 36 6.79 10.32 7.43
CA ILE A 36 5.60 9.66 7.99
C ILE A 36 4.42 10.64 8.00
N THR A 37 4.64 11.84 8.54
CA THR A 37 3.65 12.91 8.60
C THR A 37 3.16 13.29 7.20
N ARG A 38 4.09 13.45 6.25
CA ARG A 38 3.73 13.82 4.89
C ARG A 38 2.94 12.72 4.18
N LEU A 39 3.36 11.46 4.30
CA LEU A 39 2.63 10.33 3.72
C LEU A 39 1.22 10.22 4.34
N ALA A 40 1.08 10.39 5.66
CA ALA A 40 -0.21 10.34 6.32
C ALA A 40 -1.15 11.44 5.81
N THR A 41 -0.61 12.66 5.61
CA THR A 41 -1.34 13.77 4.99
C THR A 41 -1.74 13.45 3.55
N VAL A 42 -0.80 13.01 2.69
CA VAL A 42 -1.07 12.68 1.28
C VAL A 42 -2.16 11.60 1.16
N PHE A 43 -2.06 10.51 1.92
CA PHE A 43 -3.08 9.46 1.89
C PHE A 43 -4.42 9.89 2.49
N GLY A 44 -4.42 10.85 3.43
CA GLY A 44 -5.65 11.46 3.94
C GLY A 44 -6.34 12.34 2.89
N GLU A 45 -5.58 13.18 2.19
CA GLU A 45 -6.08 14.07 1.13
C GLU A 45 -6.65 13.29 -0.07
N LEU A 46 -6.16 12.08 -0.33
CA LEU A 46 -6.68 11.21 -1.38
C LEU A 46 -8.17 10.84 -1.23
N GLU A 47 -8.73 10.92 -0.03
CA GLU A 47 -10.16 10.70 0.19
C GLU A 47 -11.04 11.69 -0.60
N GLU A 48 -10.54 12.92 -0.74
CA GLU A 48 -11.23 14.03 -1.40
C GLU A 48 -10.64 14.38 -2.77
N ASP A 49 -9.58 13.70 -3.23
CA ASP A 49 -8.92 13.94 -4.52
C ASP A 49 -9.74 13.35 -5.68
N PRO A 50 -10.42 14.20 -6.49
CA PRO A 50 -11.19 13.70 -7.62
C PRO A 50 -10.32 13.33 -8.80
N ASP A 51 -9.03 13.70 -8.85
CA ASP A 51 -8.18 13.51 -10.01
C ASP A 51 -7.39 12.20 -9.92
N ALA A 52 -7.08 11.70 -8.72
CA ALA A 52 -6.39 10.41 -8.54
C ALA A 52 -7.39 9.25 -8.49
N ARG A 53 -7.15 8.22 -9.31
CA ARG A 53 -7.95 6.98 -9.33
C ARG A 53 -7.17 5.76 -8.90
N VAL A 54 -5.88 5.73 -9.21
CA VAL A 54 -4.96 4.65 -8.83
C VAL A 54 -3.68 5.26 -8.28
N VAL A 55 -3.13 4.63 -7.26
CA VAL A 55 -1.88 5.04 -6.62
C VAL A 55 -0.82 3.97 -6.82
N ILE A 56 0.36 4.37 -7.27
CA ILE A 56 1.57 3.55 -7.17
C ILE A 56 2.39 4.07 -5.99
N LEU A 57 2.83 3.16 -5.10
CA LEU A 57 3.79 3.44 -4.05
C LEU A 57 5.09 2.68 -4.35
N ARG A 58 6.22 3.40 -4.40
CA ARG A 58 7.54 2.80 -4.65
C ARG A 58 8.66 3.50 -3.89
N GLY A 59 9.83 2.86 -3.83
CA GLY A 59 11.08 3.50 -3.40
C GLY A 59 11.91 4.01 -4.57
N ALA A 60 12.71 5.05 -4.33
CA ALA A 60 13.79 5.48 -5.22
C ALA A 60 15.06 4.66 -4.97
N GLY A 61 15.93 4.59 -5.98
CA GLY A 61 17.26 3.97 -5.86
C GLY A 61 17.19 2.45 -5.64
N ALA A 62 17.98 1.92 -4.71
CA ALA A 62 18.28 0.49 -4.60
C ALA A 62 17.25 -0.35 -3.82
N GLY A 63 16.18 0.24 -3.29
CA GLY A 63 15.15 -0.53 -2.62
C GLY A 63 13.88 0.23 -2.28
N PHE A 64 12.90 -0.47 -1.73
CA PHE A 64 11.62 0.10 -1.34
C PHE A 64 11.73 0.98 -0.09
N SER A 65 11.97 0.39 1.08
CA SER A 65 12.20 1.09 2.35
C SER A 65 12.77 0.17 3.42
N ALA A 66 13.78 0.65 4.16
CA ALA A 66 14.35 -0.03 5.31
C ALA A 66 13.51 0.07 6.60
N GLY A 67 12.38 0.77 6.59
CA GLY A 67 11.54 1.02 7.77
C GLY A 67 11.82 2.38 8.41
N VAL A 68 11.62 2.52 9.72
CA VAL A 68 11.86 3.79 10.43
C VAL A 68 13.34 4.16 10.41
N ASP A 69 13.64 5.44 10.26
CA ASP A 69 14.99 5.97 10.45
C ASP A 69 15.36 5.90 11.94
N ILE A 70 15.98 4.79 12.35
CA ILE A 70 16.37 4.55 13.74
C ILE A 70 17.37 5.61 14.24
N ALA A 71 18.21 6.17 13.36
CA ALA A 71 19.16 7.20 13.77
C ALA A 71 18.44 8.49 14.16
N GLU A 72 17.42 8.90 13.40
CA GLU A 72 16.57 10.04 13.76
C GLU A 72 15.72 9.75 15.00
N TYR A 73 15.11 8.56 15.06
CA TYR A 73 14.29 8.16 16.21
C TYR A 73 15.06 8.27 17.52
N LEU A 74 16.29 7.75 17.58
CA LEU A 74 17.14 7.82 18.77
C LEU A 74 17.55 9.25 19.16
N THR A 75 17.52 10.20 18.23
CA THR A 75 17.82 11.62 18.50
C THR A 75 16.58 12.45 18.79
N THR A 76 15.38 11.88 18.67
CA THR A 76 14.12 12.58 18.96
C THR A 76 13.98 12.76 20.47
N GLU A 77 13.66 13.98 20.89
CA GLU A 77 13.53 14.33 22.30
C GLU A 77 12.44 13.48 22.97
N GLY A 78 12.81 12.76 24.03
CA GLY A 78 11.92 11.87 24.75
C GLY A 78 11.65 10.51 24.08
N ALA A 79 12.29 10.16 22.96
CA ALA A 79 12.09 8.85 22.31
C ALA A 79 12.53 7.65 23.16
N LEU A 80 13.30 7.87 24.24
CA LEU A 80 13.65 6.86 25.24
C LEU A 80 12.99 7.13 26.60
N ASP A 81 12.17 8.17 26.69
CA ASP A 81 11.33 8.44 27.85
C ASP A 81 10.05 7.59 27.75
N ARG A 82 9.66 6.97 28.85
CA ARG A 82 8.46 6.12 28.88
C ARG A 82 7.21 6.92 28.56
N ASP A 83 7.20 8.21 28.88
CA ASP A 83 6.04 9.08 28.71
C ASP A 83 5.94 9.68 27.28
N ASN A 84 6.97 9.49 26.43
CA ASN A 84 7.03 10.08 25.09
C ASN A 84 7.56 9.11 24.02
N LEU A 85 7.39 7.80 24.23
CA LEU A 85 7.93 6.73 23.36
C LEU A 85 7.43 6.81 21.91
N ASP A 86 6.25 7.41 21.70
CA ASP A 86 5.63 7.59 20.38
C ASP A 86 6.19 8.81 19.62
N ALA A 87 7.03 9.64 20.25
CA ALA A 87 7.60 10.82 19.60
C ALA A 87 8.36 10.43 18.32
N GLY A 88 8.04 11.11 17.22
CA GLY A 88 8.62 10.86 15.90
C GLY A 88 7.95 9.73 15.10
N ILE A 89 7.18 8.85 15.74
CA ILE A 89 6.47 7.73 15.07
C ILE A 89 4.96 7.74 15.28
N ALA A 90 4.41 8.67 16.07
CA ALA A 90 3.00 8.73 16.45
C ALA A 90 2.00 8.68 15.27
N ARG A 91 2.40 9.15 14.08
CA ARG A 91 1.56 9.15 12.87
C ARG A 91 1.70 7.88 12.01
N LEU A 92 2.57 6.93 12.34
CA LEU A 92 2.71 5.68 11.58
C LEU A 92 1.41 4.84 11.57
N PRO A 93 0.72 4.64 12.70
CA PRO A 93 -0.58 3.96 12.68
C PRO A 93 -1.62 4.71 11.83
N GLU A 94 -1.65 6.05 11.93
CA GLU A 94 -2.54 6.89 11.13
C GLU A 94 -2.27 6.74 9.63
N LEU A 95 -1.00 6.71 9.22
CA LEU A 95 -0.57 6.47 7.85
C LEU A 95 -1.11 5.14 7.31
N VAL A 96 -0.88 4.03 8.02
CA VAL A 96 -1.36 2.71 7.57
C VAL A 96 -2.88 2.69 7.45
N LEU A 97 -3.59 3.31 8.39
CA LEU A 97 -5.03 3.42 8.33
C LEU A 97 -5.50 4.32 7.17
N ALA A 98 -4.81 5.43 6.90
CA ALA A 98 -5.11 6.32 5.77
C ALA A 98 -4.95 5.58 4.43
N MET A 99 -3.88 4.79 4.25
CA MET A 99 -3.70 3.93 3.07
C MET A 99 -4.85 2.93 2.89
N ARG A 100 -5.34 2.33 3.98
CA ARG A 100 -6.47 1.40 3.93
C ARG A 100 -7.81 2.09 3.71
N ARG A 101 -7.94 3.35 4.12
CA ARG A 101 -9.17 4.15 3.96
C ARG A 101 -9.28 4.81 2.60
N CYS A 102 -8.16 5.16 1.97
CA CYS A 102 -8.20 5.91 0.72
C CYS A 102 -9.00 5.14 -0.36
N PRO A 103 -9.85 5.84 -1.14
CA PRO A 103 -10.75 5.23 -2.09
C PRO A 103 -10.03 4.62 -3.31
N GLN A 104 -8.84 5.12 -3.65
CA GLN A 104 -8.03 4.66 -4.77
C GLN A 104 -7.33 3.33 -4.44
N PRO A 105 -7.32 2.34 -5.34
CA PRO A 105 -6.43 1.18 -5.24
C PRO A 105 -4.96 1.59 -5.15
N ILE A 106 -4.21 0.91 -4.29
CA ILE A 106 -2.77 1.13 -4.10
C ILE A 106 -2.01 -0.09 -4.63
N VAL A 107 -1.08 0.16 -5.56
CA VAL A 107 -0.11 -0.82 -6.06
C VAL A 107 1.26 -0.51 -5.46
N ALA A 108 1.78 -1.40 -4.61
CA ALA A 108 3.13 -1.31 -4.08
C ALA A 108 4.13 -2.02 -5.02
N LEU A 109 5.17 -1.31 -5.42
CA LEU A 109 6.27 -1.83 -6.24
C LEU A 109 7.51 -2.01 -5.36
N MET A 110 7.85 -3.26 -5.07
CA MET A 110 8.92 -3.60 -4.14
C MET A 110 10.14 -4.14 -4.86
N HIS A 111 11.27 -3.48 -4.74
CA HIS A 111 12.60 -4.00 -5.09
C HIS A 111 13.53 -3.78 -3.89
N GLY A 112 14.65 -4.50 -3.86
CA GLY A 112 15.58 -4.47 -2.73
C GLY A 112 14.88 -4.67 -1.38
N ALA A 113 15.28 -3.88 -0.38
CA ALA A 113 14.77 -4.02 0.98
C ALA A 113 13.36 -3.42 1.16
N ALA A 114 12.44 -4.19 1.74
CA ALA A 114 11.18 -3.73 2.31
C ALA A 114 11.05 -4.28 3.74
N CYS A 115 11.51 -3.52 4.73
CA CYS A 115 11.73 -4.02 6.10
C CYS A 115 10.89 -3.25 7.13
N GLY A 116 10.42 -3.93 8.18
CA GLY A 116 9.74 -3.29 9.32
C GLY A 116 8.56 -2.42 8.87
N ALA A 117 8.58 -1.13 9.20
CA ALA A 117 7.54 -0.20 8.75
C ALA A 117 7.40 -0.14 7.22
N GLY A 118 8.50 -0.27 6.46
CA GLY A 118 8.45 -0.37 4.99
C GLY A 118 7.70 -1.62 4.53
N PHE A 119 7.89 -2.75 5.21
CA PHE A 119 7.11 -3.96 4.94
C PHE A 119 5.62 -3.77 5.29
N ALA A 120 5.32 -3.11 6.41
CA ALA A 120 3.95 -2.81 6.81
C ALA A 120 3.22 -1.91 5.77
N LEU A 121 3.89 -0.88 5.24
CA LEU A 121 3.34 -0.05 4.16
C LEU A 121 3.04 -0.88 2.90
N ALA A 122 3.94 -1.80 2.53
CA ALA A 122 3.70 -2.68 1.40
C ALA A 122 2.49 -3.62 1.63
N LEU A 123 2.32 -4.16 2.85
CA LEU A 123 1.16 -5.00 3.18
C LEU A 123 -0.15 -4.22 3.24
N ALA A 124 -0.10 -2.92 3.52
CA ALA A 124 -1.27 -2.05 3.50
C ALA A 124 -1.79 -1.77 2.08
N ALA A 125 -0.94 -1.91 1.05
CA ALA A 125 -1.32 -1.80 -0.35
C ALA A 125 -2.27 -2.93 -0.78
N ASP A 126 -3.11 -2.64 -1.79
CA ASP A 126 -4.10 -3.60 -2.29
C ASP A 126 -3.45 -4.65 -3.19
N VAL A 127 -2.52 -4.22 -4.04
CA VAL A 127 -1.71 -5.09 -4.91
C VAL A 127 -0.23 -4.88 -4.61
N ARG A 128 0.54 -5.97 -4.64
CA ARG A 128 1.99 -5.97 -4.45
C ARG A 128 2.64 -6.64 -5.65
N ILE A 129 3.59 -5.96 -6.28
CA ILE A 129 4.44 -6.47 -7.35
C ILE A 129 5.88 -6.38 -6.86
N ALA A 130 6.66 -7.44 -7.05
CA ALA A 130 8.05 -7.47 -6.64
C ALA A 130 9.00 -7.51 -7.84
N GLY A 131 10.10 -6.77 -7.74
CA GLY A 131 11.30 -7.02 -8.53
C GLY A 131 12.05 -8.25 -8.00
N ARG A 132 12.89 -8.90 -8.81
CA ARG A 132 13.69 -10.07 -8.41
C ARG A 132 14.59 -9.80 -7.20
N SER A 133 15.06 -8.57 -7.01
CA SER A 133 15.91 -8.23 -5.86
C SER A 133 15.15 -8.10 -4.54
N ALA A 134 13.82 -8.15 -4.56
CA ALA A 134 13.01 -7.92 -3.36
C ALA A 134 13.40 -8.88 -2.22
N ARG A 135 13.55 -8.29 -1.03
CA ARG A 135 13.81 -8.95 0.24
C ARG A 135 12.95 -8.25 1.30
N MET A 136 11.99 -8.98 1.85
CA MET A 136 11.01 -8.45 2.79
C MET A 136 11.15 -9.12 4.15
N ASN A 137 10.94 -8.38 5.25
CA ASN A 137 10.82 -9.00 6.57
C ASN A 137 10.07 -8.13 7.59
N ASP A 138 9.51 -8.81 8.58
CA ASP A 138 9.16 -8.21 9.86
C ASP A 138 10.44 -8.03 10.69
N ALA A 139 11.03 -6.83 10.61
CA ALA A 139 12.30 -6.55 11.29
C ALA A 139 12.13 -6.28 12.80
N PHE A 140 10.91 -6.00 13.27
CA PHE A 140 10.62 -5.51 14.63
C PHE A 140 11.07 -6.51 15.70
N ILE A 141 10.77 -7.80 15.51
CA ILE A 141 11.12 -8.86 16.48
C ILE A 141 12.63 -8.97 16.75
N ARG A 142 13.46 -8.56 15.77
CA ARG A 142 14.93 -8.60 15.90
C ARG A 142 15.50 -7.41 16.65
N LEU A 143 14.68 -6.39 16.93
CA LEU A 143 15.01 -5.21 17.73
C LEU A 143 14.55 -5.34 19.19
N GLY A 144 14.03 -6.51 19.59
CA GLY A 144 13.57 -6.75 20.97
C GLY A 144 12.16 -6.25 21.27
N VAL A 145 11.41 -5.86 20.24
CA VAL A 145 9.98 -5.50 20.32
C VAL A 145 9.10 -6.57 19.68
N SER A 146 7.78 -6.41 19.72
CA SER A 146 6.84 -7.35 19.08
C SER A 146 6.89 -7.26 17.55
N GLY A 147 6.73 -8.37 16.84
CA GLY A 147 6.45 -8.37 15.39
C GLY A 147 5.03 -7.89 15.03
N CYS A 148 4.15 -7.79 16.03
CA CYS A 148 2.77 -7.34 15.84
C CYS A 148 2.66 -5.82 15.90
N GLU A 149 3.14 -5.14 14.86
CA GLU A 149 3.06 -3.69 14.73
C GLU A 149 2.45 -3.28 13.38
N LEU A 150 1.82 -2.09 13.32
CA LEU A 150 1.35 -1.47 12.08
C LEU A 150 0.44 -2.36 11.21
N GLY A 151 -0.33 -3.25 11.85
CA GLY A 151 -1.25 -4.17 11.17
C GLY A 151 -0.60 -5.43 10.61
N LEU A 152 0.68 -5.72 10.84
CA LEU A 152 1.33 -6.95 10.37
C LEU A 152 0.58 -8.22 10.80
N SER A 153 0.16 -8.29 12.07
CA SER A 153 -0.64 -9.41 12.60
C SER A 153 -2.05 -9.50 12.02
N TYR A 154 -2.53 -8.44 11.39
CA TYR A 154 -3.81 -8.41 10.70
C TYR A 154 -3.66 -8.81 9.23
N PHE A 155 -2.69 -8.22 8.51
CA PHE A 155 -2.49 -8.43 7.08
C PHE A 155 -1.82 -9.77 6.77
N LEU A 156 -0.64 -10.02 7.35
CA LEU A 156 0.23 -11.10 6.92
C LEU A 156 -0.44 -12.50 7.00
N PRO A 157 -1.06 -12.91 8.13
CA PRO A 157 -1.71 -14.23 8.19
C PRO A 157 -2.91 -14.37 7.23
N ARG A 158 -3.53 -13.26 6.82
CA ARG A 158 -4.61 -13.27 5.82
C ARG A 158 -4.10 -13.31 4.38
N ILE A 159 -2.84 -12.92 4.15
CA ILE A 159 -2.20 -12.97 2.83
C ILE A 159 -1.54 -14.33 2.60
N VAL A 160 -0.72 -14.80 3.55
CA VAL A 160 0.13 -16.00 3.37
C VAL A 160 -0.26 -17.20 4.24
N GLY A 161 -1.34 -17.07 5.01
CA GLY A 161 -1.75 -18.07 6.00
C GLY A 161 -0.95 -18.02 7.30
N MET A 162 -1.50 -18.63 8.35
CA MET A 162 -0.97 -18.52 9.73
C MET A 162 0.45 -19.08 9.88
N SER A 163 0.78 -20.20 9.23
CA SER A 163 2.09 -20.84 9.40
C SER A 163 3.23 -19.99 8.83
N ILE A 164 3.08 -19.47 7.61
CA ILE A 164 4.09 -18.60 7.00
C ILE A 164 4.17 -17.26 7.74
N ALA A 165 3.04 -16.68 8.13
CA ALA A 165 3.04 -15.46 8.93
C ALA A 165 3.78 -15.64 10.26
N SER A 166 3.52 -16.75 10.98
CA SER A 166 4.22 -17.06 12.23
C SER A 166 5.72 -17.23 12.02
N GLU A 167 6.12 -17.93 10.96
CA GLU A 167 7.53 -18.09 10.59
C GLU A 167 8.22 -16.73 10.38
N LEU A 168 7.61 -15.84 9.59
CA LEU A 168 8.19 -14.53 9.29
C LEU A 168 8.19 -13.61 10.53
N MET A 169 7.08 -13.54 11.27
CA MET A 169 6.92 -12.61 12.39
C MET A 169 7.67 -13.04 13.66
N LEU A 170 7.81 -14.35 13.92
CA LEU A 170 8.51 -14.85 15.11
C LEU A 170 10.03 -14.93 14.90
N THR A 171 10.51 -14.97 13.65
CA THR A 171 11.95 -15.07 13.36
C THR A 171 12.53 -13.77 12.81
N GLY A 172 11.70 -12.91 12.21
CA GLY A 172 12.12 -11.74 11.45
C GLY A 172 13.02 -12.06 10.26
N ARG A 173 12.96 -13.30 9.76
CA ARG A 173 13.76 -13.74 8.61
C ARG A 173 13.26 -13.10 7.33
N PHE A 174 14.17 -12.96 6.37
CA PHE A 174 13.80 -12.47 5.05
C PHE A 174 13.01 -13.52 4.26
N ILE A 175 12.02 -13.04 3.52
CA ILE A 175 11.41 -13.72 2.39
C ILE A 175 11.85 -13.02 1.10
N ASP A 176 12.33 -13.79 0.13
CA ASP A 176 12.73 -13.30 -1.18
C ASP A 176 11.55 -13.28 -2.17
N ALA A 177 11.75 -12.66 -3.34
CA ALA A 177 10.73 -12.53 -4.37
C ALA A 177 10.14 -13.88 -4.82
N GLU A 178 10.99 -14.90 -5.04
CA GLU A 178 10.56 -16.22 -5.51
C GLU A 178 9.66 -16.91 -4.47
N ARG A 179 10.08 -16.92 -3.20
CA ARG A 179 9.25 -17.48 -2.14
C ARG A 179 8.00 -16.62 -1.91
N ALA A 180 8.10 -15.30 -2.02
CA ALA A 180 6.98 -14.37 -1.82
C ALA A 180 5.84 -14.66 -2.80
N VAL A 181 6.13 -14.86 -4.10
CA VAL A 181 5.08 -15.21 -5.07
C VAL A 181 4.53 -16.63 -4.82
N ALA A 182 5.38 -17.58 -4.46
CA ALA A 182 4.97 -18.96 -4.20
C ALA A 182 4.00 -19.11 -3.00
N VAL A 183 4.03 -18.17 -2.04
CA VAL A 183 3.12 -18.15 -0.88
C VAL A 183 2.01 -17.11 -0.98
N GLY A 184 1.88 -16.42 -2.12
CA GLY A 184 0.84 -15.41 -2.34
C GLY A 184 1.08 -14.06 -1.65
N LEU A 185 2.30 -13.81 -1.14
CA LEU A 185 2.66 -12.51 -0.55
C LEU A 185 2.60 -11.38 -1.59
N VAL A 186 3.02 -11.68 -2.82
CA VAL A 186 2.99 -10.76 -3.98
C VAL A 186 2.20 -11.38 -5.12
N SER A 187 1.59 -10.53 -5.93
CA SER A 187 0.78 -10.94 -7.09
C SER A 187 1.64 -11.41 -8.27
N SER A 188 2.81 -10.80 -8.46
CA SER A 188 3.75 -11.16 -9.51
C SER A 188 5.19 -10.76 -9.14
N VAL A 189 6.14 -11.36 -9.85
CA VAL A 189 7.56 -11.03 -9.81
C VAL A 189 8.04 -10.74 -11.23
N VAL A 190 8.73 -9.63 -11.42
CA VAL A 190 9.33 -9.19 -12.69
C VAL A 190 10.80 -8.85 -12.49
N ASP A 191 11.53 -8.59 -13.57
CA ASP A 191 12.88 -8.03 -13.47
C ASP A 191 12.81 -6.62 -12.86
N ASP A 192 13.83 -6.20 -12.11
CA ASP A 192 13.80 -4.93 -11.38
C ASP A 192 13.63 -3.73 -12.33
N GLU A 193 14.19 -3.84 -13.54
CA GLU A 193 14.11 -2.84 -14.60
C GLU A 193 12.70 -2.74 -15.22
N GLU A 194 11.90 -3.80 -15.11
CA GLU A 194 10.53 -3.87 -15.63
C GLU A 194 9.48 -3.48 -14.59
N LEU A 195 9.88 -3.31 -13.33
CA LEU A 195 8.97 -3.13 -12.20
C LEU A 195 8.05 -1.90 -12.36
N ASP A 196 8.59 -0.79 -12.88
CA ASP A 196 7.79 0.41 -13.16
C ASP A 196 6.78 0.18 -14.28
N ALA A 197 7.19 -0.53 -15.34
CA ALA A 197 6.30 -0.86 -16.45
C ALA A 197 5.15 -1.76 -15.98
N ALA A 198 5.44 -2.77 -15.17
CA ALA A 198 4.44 -3.67 -14.58
C ALA A 198 3.45 -2.91 -13.67
N GLY A 199 3.94 -1.93 -12.90
CA GLY A 199 3.08 -1.07 -12.09
C GLY A 199 2.14 -0.19 -12.92
N ILE A 200 2.66 0.40 -14.01
CA ILE A 200 1.87 1.21 -14.93
C ILE A 200 0.84 0.36 -15.68
N GLU A 201 1.21 -0.86 -16.09
CA GLU A 201 0.30 -1.81 -16.72
C GLU A 201 -0.86 -2.17 -15.78
N MET A 202 -0.55 -2.59 -14.55
CA MET A 202 -1.56 -2.87 -13.51
C MET A 202 -2.49 -1.67 -13.26
N ALA A 203 -1.93 -0.46 -13.18
CA ALA A 203 -2.72 0.74 -13.01
C ALA A 203 -3.60 1.05 -14.25
N THR A 204 -3.08 0.80 -15.45
CA THR A 204 -3.81 1.00 -16.71
C THR A 204 -5.01 0.05 -16.80
N ASP A 205 -4.83 -1.20 -16.37
CA ASP A 205 -5.89 -2.19 -16.30
C ASP A 205 -6.98 -1.78 -15.31
N MET A 206 -6.61 -1.21 -14.15
CA MET A 206 -7.60 -0.67 -13.21
C MET A 206 -8.36 0.53 -13.78
N LEU A 207 -7.67 1.42 -14.51
CA LEU A 207 -8.24 2.65 -15.08
C LEU A 207 -9.27 2.40 -16.21
N VAL A 208 -9.48 1.16 -16.64
CA VAL A 208 -10.56 0.82 -17.58
C VAL A 208 -11.93 0.72 -16.90
N ALA A 209 -11.98 0.51 -15.57
CA ALA A 209 -13.23 0.47 -14.81
C ALA A 209 -13.79 1.88 -14.56
N SER A 210 -14.96 2.05 -13.94
CA SER A 210 -15.43 3.36 -13.49
C SER A 210 -14.79 3.76 -12.16
N ARG A 211 -14.69 5.08 -11.87
CA ARG A 211 -14.16 5.56 -10.59
C ARG A 211 -14.95 4.98 -9.40
N LEU A 212 -16.29 5.04 -9.46
CA LEU A 212 -17.15 4.48 -8.42
C LEU A 212 -16.98 2.96 -8.27
N GLY A 213 -16.88 2.23 -9.39
CA GLY A 213 -16.72 0.78 -9.38
C GLY A 213 -15.43 0.33 -8.70
N LEU A 214 -14.30 0.98 -8.98
CA LEU A 214 -13.03 0.70 -8.29
C LEU A 214 -13.13 0.96 -6.79
N ARG A 215 -13.67 2.12 -6.40
CA ARG A 215 -13.79 2.54 -5.00
C ARG A 215 -14.60 1.54 -4.20
N LEU A 216 -15.80 1.24 -4.67
CA LEU A 216 -16.71 0.33 -3.98
C LEU A 216 -16.18 -1.10 -3.96
N THR A 217 -15.51 -1.55 -5.03
CA THR A 217 -14.86 -2.87 -5.02
C THR A 217 -13.79 -2.97 -3.93
N LYS A 218 -12.89 -1.97 -3.83
CA LYS A 218 -11.88 -1.92 -2.77
C LYS A 218 -12.52 -1.87 -1.38
N GLU A 219 -13.53 -1.02 -1.19
CA GLU A 219 -14.22 -0.86 0.08
C GLU A 219 -14.93 -2.16 0.51
N THR A 220 -15.67 -2.79 -0.39
CA THR A 220 -16.38 -4.05 -0.11
C THR A 220 -15.40 -5.18 0.17
N LEU A 221 -14.30 -5.32 -0.59
CA LEU A 221 -13.26 -6.31 -0.32
C LEU A 221 -12.64 -6.13 1.08
N ARG A 222 -12.44 -4.89 1.51
CA ARG A 222 -11.94 -4.60 2.86
C ARG A 222 -12.96 -5.00 3.92
N SER A 223 -14.20 -4.55 3.77
CA SER A 223 -15.27 -4.77 4.76
C SER A 223 -15.66 -6.24 4.88
N ALA A 224 -15.75 -6.97 3.76
CA ALA A 224 -16.12 -8.38 3.73
C ALA A 224 -15.12 -9.28 4.49
N ARG A 225 -13.85 -8.85 4.64
CA ARG A 225 -12.83 -9.62 5.37
C ARG A 225 -13.05 -9.69 6.88
N ASP A 226 -13.87 -8.80 7.43
CA ASP A 226 -14.16 -8.73 8.87
C ASP A 226 -15.59 -9.20 9.19
N VAL A 227 -16.26 -9.83 8.21
CA VAL A 227 -17.62 -10.35 8.32
C VAL A 227 -17.58 -11.87 8.28
N ASP A 228 -18.11 -12.50 9.33
CA ASP A 228 -18.12 -13.97 9.47
C ASP A 228 -19.34 -14.63 8.82
N ASP A 229 -20.34 -13.85 8.40
CA ASP A 229 -21.59 -14.34 7.79
C ASP A 229 -21.71 -13.98 6.30
N LEU A 230 -21.95 -15.00 5.47
CA LEU A 230 -22.06 -14.83 4.02
C LEU A 230 -23.24 -13.93 3.62
N SER A 231 -24.35 -13.97 4.35
CA SER A 231 -25.51 -13.14 4.00
C SER A 231 -25.25 -11.66 4.23
N GLU A 232 -24.46 -11.32 5.26
CA GLU A 232 -23.98 -9.97 5.50
C GLU A 232 -23.00 -9.50 4.42
N VAL A 233 -22.08 -10.37 3.96
CA VAL A 233 -21.18 -10.08 2.83
C VAL A 233 -21.98 -9.79 1.56
N ILE A 234 -22.94 -10.66 1.20
CA ILE A 234 -23.79 -10.46 0.02
C ILE A 234 -24.61 -9.16 0.15
N ALA A 235 -25.06 -8.79 1.35
CA ALA A 235 -25.76 -7.53 1.57
C ALA A 235 -24.85 -6.31 1.37
N LEU A 236 -23.57 -6.39 1.76
CA LEU A 236 -22.57 -5.35 1.49
C LEU A 236 -22.31 -5.22 -0.02
N GLU A 237 -22.10 -6.34 -0.70
CA GLU A 237 -21.90 -6.41 -2.16
C GLU A 237 -23.12 -5.83 -2.90
N TRP A 238 -24.34 -6.22 -2.52
CA TRP A 238 -25.55 -5.73 -3.16
C TRP A 238 -25.73 -4.22 -3.00
N ARG A 239 -25.34 -3.65 -1.84
CA ARG A 239 -25.36 -2.19 -1.66
C ARG A 239 -24.41 -1.51 -2.64
N ALA A 240 -23.15 -1.96 -2.71
CA ALA A 240 -22.17 -1.44 -3.66
C ALA A 240 -22.66 -1.56 -5.11
N GLN A 241 -23.21 -2.72 -5.48
CA GLN A 241 -23.68 -2.97 -6.83
C GLN A 241 -24.88 -2.11 -7.21
N ARG A 242 -25.81 -1.90 -6.27
CA ARG A 242 -26.95 -1.01 -6.48
C ARG A 242 -26.52 0.43 -6.73
N GLU A 243 -25.53 0.94 -6.00
CA GLU A 243 -24.99 2.29 -6.26
C GLU A 243 -24.39 2.39 -7.67
N CYS A 244 -23.61 1.40 -8.10
CA CYS A 244 -23.08 1.35 -9.47
C CYS A 244 -24.18 1.27 -10.55
N LEU A 245 -25.23 0.48 -10.32
CA LEU A 245 -26.34 0.29 -11.27
C LEU A 245 -27.21 1.54 -11.42
N LEU A 246 -27.31 2.36 -10.37
CA LEU A 246 -28.06 3.61 -10.37
C LEU A 246 -27.28 4.77 -10.99
N GLY A 247 -25.95 4.64 -11.14
CA GLY A 247 -25.09 5.64 -11.76
C GLY A 247 -25.06 5.56 -13.29
N ASP A 248 -24.59 6.64 -13.92
CA ASP A 248 -24.58 6.79 -15.38
C ASP A 248 -23.62 5.82 -16.10
N ASN A 249 -22.58 5.37 -15.40
CA ASN A 249 -21.56 4.45 -15.94
C ASN A 249 -22.11 3.09 -16.37
N PHE A 250 -23.19 2.59 -15.74
CA PHE A 250 -23.73 1.28 -16.11
C PHE A 250 -24.29 1.28 -17.53
N GLY A 251 -25.01 2.35 -17.91
CA GLY A 251 -25.55 2.51 -19.26
C GLY A 251 -24.46 2.56 -20.32
N GLU A 252 -23.42 3.37 -20.08
CA GLU A 252 -22.26 3.48 -20.97
C GLU A 252 -21.51 2.15 -21.09
N GLY A 253 -21.22 1.47 -19.96
CA GLY A 253 -20.55 0.19 -19.96
C GLY A 253 -21.30 -0.88 -20.76
N LEU A 254 -22.63 -0.94 -20.61
CA LEU A 254 -23.47 -1.86 -21.38
C LEU A 254 -23.44 -1.54 -22.88
N GLN A 255 -23.57 -0.27 -23.25
CA GLN A 255 -23.54 0.16 -24.65
C GLN A 255 -22.17 -0.12 -25.29
N ALA A 256 -21.09 0.19 -24.60
CA ALA A 256 -19.73 -0.05 -25.06
C ALA A 256 -19.46 -1.54 -25.30
N PHE A 257 -19.87 -2.39 -24.35
CA PHE A 257 -19.75 -3.84 -24.45
C PHE A 257 -20.51 -4.41 -25.65
N LEU A 258 -21.79 -4.02 -25.82
CA LEU A 258 -22.61 -4.47 -26.96
C LEU A 258 -22.07 -4.00 -28.31
N ALA A 259 -21.40 -2.85 -28.35
CA ALA A 259 -20.80 -2.27 -29.55
C ALA A 259 -19.35 -2.73 -29.79
N GLY A 260 -18.74 -3.52 -28.91
CA GLY A 260 -17.35 -3.95 -29.02
C GLY A 260 -16.33 -2.81 -28.97
N ARG A 261 -16.65 -1.72 -28.26
CA ARG A 261 -15.78 -0.55 -28.08
C ARG A 261 -15.34 -0.42 -26.62
N ARG A 262 -14.32 0.41 -26.37
CA ARG A 262 -13.93 0.80 -25.02
C ARG A 262 -15.01 1.70 -24.41
N ALA A 263 -15.32 1.48 -23.13
CA ALA A 263 -16.22 2.32 -22.37
C ALA A 263 -15.51 3.60 -21.91
N GLU A 264 -16.24 4.71 -21.89
CA GLU A 264 -15.78 6.01 -21.42
C GLU A 264 -16.45 6.34 -20.09
N PHE A 265 -15.79 5.96 -18.98
CA PHE A 265 -16.28 6.24 -17.64
C PHE A 265 -15.73 7.55 -17.09
N ASP A 266 -16.49 8.18 -16.21
CA ASP A 266 -16.06 9.30 -15.38
C ASP A 266 -15.32 8.88 -14.10
#